data_AF-A0A6B1FKH3-F1
#
_entry.id   AF-A0A6B1FKH3-F1
#
_cell.length_a   1.000
_cell.length_b   1.000
_cell.length_c   1.000
_cell.angle_alpha   90.00
_cell.angle_beta   90.00
_cell.angle_gamma   90.00
#
_symmetry.space_group_name_H-M   'P 1'
#
loop_
_entity.id
_entity.type
_entity.pdbx_description
1 polymer ?
#
loop_
_entity_poly.entity_id
_entity_poly.type
_entity_poly.pdbx_seq_one_letter_code
_entity_poly.pdbx_strand_id
1 'polypeptide(L)' 'MRDSEPDTFLYQTWPEKFSDMLREINVDSQANDVGSEALESGDYYSRHYSQTPRMVTNRGTLNIKDSNIDMVQIIQKG' A
#
# COMPACT_ATOMS: atom_id res chain seq x y z
N MET A 1 -36.96 13.01 1.40
CA MET A 1 -35.92 12.73 0.39
C MET A 1 -34.59 13.16 0.99
N ARG A 2 -33.74 12.20 1.39
CA ARG A 2 -32.32 12.45 1.62
C ARG A 2 -31.62 11.97 0.37
N ASP A 3 -31.39 12.87 -0.56
CA ASP A 3 -30.44 12.63 -1.65
C ASP A 3 -29.04 12.70 -1.02
N SER A 4 -28.58 11.56 -0.48
CA SER A 4 -27.15 11.36 -0.30
C SER A 4 -26.61 11.07 -1.69
N GLU A 5 -25.99 12.08 -2.30
CA GLU A 5 -25.15 11.91 -3.48
C GLU A 5 -24.20 10.73 -3.23
N PRO A 6 -23.99 9.83 -4.22
CA PRO A 6 -23.02 8.76 -4.04
C PRO A 6 -21.64 9.38 -3.88
N ASP A 7 -20.93 9.00 -2.81
CA ASP A 7 -19.52 9.33 -2.62
C ASP A 7 -18.81 9.10 -3.96
N THR A 8 -18.26 10.16 -4.54
CA THR A 8 -17.54 10.06 -5.80
C THR A 8 -16.36 9.12 -5.54
N PHE A 9 -16.42 7.90 -6.07
CA PHE A 9 -15.34 6.94 -5.93
C PHE A 9 -14.09 7.52 -6.60
N LEU A 10 -13.17 8.03 -5.78
CA LEU A 10 -11.85 8.40 -6.26
C LEU A 10 -11.13 7.11 -6.68
N TYR A 11 -10.84 7.00 -7.97
CA TYR A 11 -10.03 5.91 -8.50
C TYR A 11 -8.59 6.11 -8.03
N GLN A 12 -8.28 5.56 -6.87
CA GLN A 12 -6.94 5.58 -6.30
C GLN A 12 -6.42 4.16 -6.14
N THR A 13 -5.15 3.98 -6.48
CA THR A 13 -4.38 2.77 -6.20
C THR A 13 -4.15 2.64 -4.69
N TRP A 14 -3.78 1.45 -4.23
CA TRP A 14 -3.44 1.25 -2.82
C TRP A 14 -2.26 2.12 -2.35
N PRO A 15 -1.14 2.22 -3.11
CA PRO A 15 -0.06 3.14 -2.78
C PRO A 15 -0.50 4.59 -2.60
N GLU A 16 -1.38 5.09 -3.47
CA GLU A 16 -1.93 6.45 -3.37
C GLU A 16 -2.78 6.63 -2.10
N LYS A 17 -3.67 5.68 -1.81
CA LYS A 17 -4.49 5.72 -0.59
C LYS A 17 -3.64 5.71 0.68
N PHE A 18 -2.62 4.86 0.72
CA PHE A 18 -1.69 4.83 1.85
C PHE A 18 -0.84 6.10 1.92
N SER A 19 -0.47 6.69 0.79
CA SER A 19 0.23 7.97 0.77
C SER A 19 -0.64 9.09 1.37
N ASP A 20 -1.92 9.16 1.02
CA ASP A 20 -2.87 10.10 1.62
C ASP A 20 -3.02 9.88 3.13
N MET A 21 -3.17 8.63 3.59
CA MET A 21 -3.23 8.30 5.01
C MET A 21 -1.93 8.65 5.77
N LEU A 22 -0.76 8.46 5.14
CA LEU A 22 0.52 8.85 5.72
C LEU A 22 0.64 10.38 5.82
N ARG A 23 0.13 11.11 4.83
CA ARG A 23 0.11 12.58 4.86
C ARG A 23 -0.74 13.11 6.03
N GLU A 24 -1.82 12.44 6.41
CA GLU A 24 -2.64 12.82 7.58
C GLU A 24 -1.86 12.79 8.91
N ILE A 25 -0.83 11.94 9.00
CA ILE A 25 0.07 11.87 10.17
C ILE A 25 1.38 12.64 9.97
N ASN A 26 1.45 13.52 8.96
CA ASN A 26 2.64 14.28 8.56
C ASN A 26 3.84 13.41 8.13
N VAL A 27 3.56 12.26 7.51
CA VAL A 27 4.59 11.42 6.88
C VAL A 27 4.50 11.61 5.38
N ASP A 28 5.49 12.29 4.82
CA ASP A 28 5.60 12.45 3.38
C ASP A 28 5.99 11.13 2.72
N SER A 29 5.27 10.77 1.67
CA SER A 29 5.50 9.53 0.93
C SER A 29 5.21 9.72 -0.55
N GLN A 30 5.77 8.83 -1.36
CA GLN A 30 5.57 8.79 -2.79
C GLN A 30 5.07 7.40 -3.18
N ALA A 31 3.87 7.35 -3.74
CA ALA A 31 3.32 6.14 -4.33
C ALA A 31 4.10 5.77 -5.60
N ASN A 32 4.49 4.50 -5.71
CA ASN A 32 5.10 3.95 -6.91
C ASN A 32 4.03 3.22 -7.75
N ASP A 33 4.28 3.12 -9.06
CA ASP A 33 3.43 2.32 -9.94
C ASP A 33 3.52 0.84 -9.58
N VAL A 34 2.38 0.15 -9.56
CA VAL A 34 2.34 -1.28 -9.25
C VAL A 34 3.13 -2.07 -10.31
N GLY A 35 4.05 -2.90 -9.86
CA GLY A 35 4.94 -3.71 -10.69
C GLY A 35 6.22 -3.01 -11.14
N SER A 36 6.50 -1.79 -10.65
CA SER A 36 7.72 -1.06 -10.98
C SER A 36 8.96 -1.57 -10.25
N GLU A 37 8.80 -2.03 -9.01
CA GLU A 37 9.92 -2.38 -8.14
C GLU A 37 10.21 -3.88 -8.09
N ALA A 38 11.50 -4.26 -8.05
CA ALA A 38 11.91 -5.67 -8.00
C ALA A 38 11.43 -6.39 -6.73
N LEU A 39 11.24 -5.64 -5.64
CA LEU A 39 10.65 -6.11 -4.38
C LEU A 39 9.24 -6.69 -4.60
N GLU A 40 8.55 -6.28 -5.67
CA GLU A 40 7.18 -6.68 -5.99
C GLU A 40 7.04 -8.07 -6.63
N SER A 41 8.16 -8.66 -7.05
CA SER A 41 8.20 -9.93 -7.77
C SER A 41 8.64 -11.13 -6.92
N GLY A 42 8.90 -10.93 -5.63
CA GLY A 42 9.44 -11.95 -4.73
C GLY A 42 8.39 -12.77 -3.98
N ASP A 43 8.80 -13.92 -3.42
CA ASP A 43 8.01 -14.68 -2.46
C ASP A 43 7.98 -13.98 -1.08
N TYR A 44 6.79 -13.75 -0.54
CA TYR A 44 6.61 -12.97 0.69
C TYR A 44 6.56 -13.86 1.93
N TYR A 45 7.60 -13.77 2.76
CA TYR A 45 7.66 -14.44 4.05
C TYR A 45 7.46 -13.43 5.19
N SER A 46 6.30 -13.46 5.84
CA SER A 46 6.10 -12.73 7.09
C SER A 46 6.36 -13.64 8.28
N ARG A 47 7.21 -13.20 9.22
CA ARG A 47 7.42 -13.91 10.50
C ARG A 47 6.17 -13.93 11.38
N HIS A 48 5.22 -13.02 11.13
CA HIS A 48 3.93 -12.95 11.83
C HIS A 48 2.84 -13.81 11.19
N TYR A 49 3.03 -14.24 9.94
CA TYR A 49 2.14 -15.20 9.31
C TYR A 49 2.72 -16.60 9.51
N SER A 50 2.18 -17.32 10.49
CA SER A 50 2.57 -18.66 10.92
C SER A 50 2.78 -19.62 9.74
N GLN A 51 4.04 -20.04 9.46
CA GLN A 51 4.57 -21.22 8.72
C GLN A 51 3.79 -21.88 7.56
N THR A 52 2.65 -21.34 7.17
CA THR A 52 1.83 -21.78 6.04
C THR A 52 2.12 -20.79 4.93
N PRO A 53 2.62 -21.25 3.77
CA PRO A 53 2.62 -20.42 2.58
C PRO A 53 1.17 -20.02 2.32
N ARG A 54 0.85 -18.76 2.60
CA ARG A 54 -0.44 -18.17 2.29
C ARG A 54 -0.24 -17.30 1.06
N MET A 55 -1.19 -17.35 0.14
CA MET A 55 -1.22 -16.43 -0.97
C MET A 55 -1.28 -15.00 -0.41
N VAL A 56 -0.24 -14.22 -0.69
CA VAL A 56 -0.17 -12.80 -0.38
C VAL A 56 -0.26 -12.06 -1.70
N THR A 57 -1.22 -11.16 -1.80
CA THR A 57 -1.38 -10.31 -2.98
C THR A 57 -0.60 -9.03 -2.74
N ASN A 58 0.40 -8.78 -3.56
CA ASN A 58 1.08 -7.50 -3.58
C ASN A 58 0.15 -6.41 -4.16
N ARG A 59 0.05 -5.28 -3.48
CA ARG A 59 -0.77 -4.13 -3.87
C ARG A 59 0.05 -2.91 -4.30
N GLY A 60 1.37 -3.01 -4.31
CA GLY A 60 2.31 -1.97 -4.74
C GLY A 60 3.25 -1.53 -3.61
N THR A 61 4.08 -0.54 -3.91
CA THR A 61 5.09 0.02 -3.01
C THR A 61 4.93 1.53 -2.85
N LEU A 62 5.43 2.05 -1.73
CA LEU A 62 5.52 3.48 -1.46
C LEU A 62 6.89 3.80 -0.85
N ASN A 63 7.48 4.90 -1.27
CA ASN A 63 8.73 5.40 -0.71
C ASN A 63 8.42 6.43 0.37
N ILE A 64 9.09 6.38 1.51
CA ILE A 64 8.89 7.35 2.60
C ILE A 64 10.02 8.38 2.52
N LYS A 65 9.67 9.66 2.63
CA LYS A 65 10.64 10.76 2.67
C LYS A 65 10.98 11.08 4.12
N ASP A 66 12.20 11.58 4.34
CA ASP A 66 12.68 12.04 5.65
C ASP A 66 12.57 11.00 6.78
N SER A 67 12.72 9.72 6.43
CA SER A 67 12.69 8.59 7.35
C SER A 67 13.86 7.66 7.11
N ASN A 68 14.20 6.86 8.12
CA ASN A 68 15.16 5.75 7.99
C ASN A 68 14.57 4.54 7.24
N ILE A 69 13.30 4.64 6.82
CA ILE A 69 12.61 3.62 6.04
C ILE A 69 12.58 4.11 4.60
N ASP A 70 13.32 3.45 3.71
CA ASP A 70 13.38 3.85 2.31
C ASP A 70 12.08 3.52 1.56
N MET A 71 11.52 2.34 1.81
CA MET A 71 10.37 1.82 1.07
C MET A 71 9.49 0.92 1.96
N VAL A 72 8.19 1.04 1.77
CA VAL A 72 7.18 0.18 2.38
C VAL A 72 6.39 -0.51 1.26
N GLN A 73 6.27 -1.83 1.40
CA GLN A 73 5.44 -2.63 0.51
C GLN A 73 4.08 -2.89 1.12
N ILE A 74 3.03 -2.73 0.32
CA ILE A 74 1.65 -2.99 0.72
C ILE A 74 1.27 -4.39 0.28
N ILE A 75 1.03 -5.25 1.26
CA ILE A 75 0.61 -6.63 1.03
C ILE A 75 -0.78 -6.89 1.61
N GLN A 76 -1.62 -7.60 0.86
CA GLN A 76 -2.94 -8.04 1.32
C GLN A 76 -2.93 -9.57 1.49
N LYS A 77 -3.40 -10.02 2.64
CA LYS A 77 -3.66 -11.44 2.88
C LYS A 77 -4.93 -11.88 2.14
N GLY A 78 -4.83 -12.99 1.41
CA GLY A 78 -5.98 -13.70 0.81
C GLY A 78 -6.85 -14.43 1.84
#